data_AF-A0A1H6JRK6-F1
#
_entry.id   AF-A0A1H6JRK6-F1
#
_cell.length_a   1.000
_cell.length_b   1.000
_cell.length_c   1.000
_cell.angle_alpha   90.00
_cell.angle_beta   90.00
_cell.angle_gamma   90.00
#
_symmetry.space_group_name_H-M   'P 1'
#
loop_
_entity.id
_entity.type
_entity.pdbx_description
1 polymer ?
#
loop_
_entity_poly.entity_id
_entity_poly.type
_entity_poly.pdbx_seq_one_letter_code
_entity_poly.pdbx_strand_id
1 'polypeptide(L)'
;MVSHPRNLHDSKTLVEAISHANGNREINKPIKQAVCDRGYVGVKTVLGADIILPKKALKRDNRYQRDKKRKLCKRRAAIEPIIGHLKSDFRLSRNLLKGQIGDEINLLMAACAWNLKKWMVLYQALLFWLKKLTSNMGFWLKLRFYRMKPNLEKHSF
;
A
#
# COMPACT_ATOMS: atom_id res chain seq x y z
N MET A 1 -9.51 -12.17 -8.16
CA MET A 1 -8.46 -13.21 -8.00
C MET A 1 -8.97 -14.44 -8.69
N VAL A 2 -8.12 -15.19 -9.38
CA VAL A 2 -8.55 -16.43 -10.00
C VAL A 2 -8.45 -17.52 -8.95
N SER A 3 -9.60 -18.11 -8.61
CA SER A 3 -9.65 -19.28 -7.73
C SER A 3 -9.59 -20.53 -8.60
N HIS A 4 -8.76 -21.50 -8.20
CA HIS A 4 -8.65 -22.78 -8.88
C HIS A 4 -9.10 -23.89 -7.92
N PRO A 5 -9.82 -24.92 -8.42
CA PRO A 5 -10.31 -26.02 -7.59
C PRO A 5 -9.18 -26.92 -7.04
N ARG A 6 -7.97 -26.84 -7.63
CA ARG A 6 -6.79 -27.58 -7.20
C ARG A 6 -5.62 -26.62 -6.99
N ASN A 7 -4.67 -27.01 -6.14
CA ASN A 7 -3.42 -26.29 -5.95
C ASN A 7 -2.52 -26.45 -7.19
N LEU A 8 -2.69 -25.56 -8.17
CA LEU A 8 -1.92 -25.52 -9.39
C LEU A 8 -0.66 -24.67 -9.19
N HIS A 9 0.45 -25.11 -9.76
CA HIS A 9 1.70 -24.35 -9.72
C HIS A 9 1.56 -23.02 -10.50
N ASP A 10 2.12 -21.94 -9.96
CA ASP A 10 2.01 -20.56 -10.49
C ASP A 10 2.43 -20.42 -11.96
N SER A 11 3.31 -21.29 -12.44
CA SER A 11 3.73 -21.32 -13.85
C SER A 11 2.59 -21.60 -14.81
N LYS A 12 1.50 -22.24 -14.35
CA LYS A 12 0.32 -22.59 -15.14
C LYS A 12 -0.85 -21.64 -14.94
N THR A 13 -0.89 -20.87 -13.84
CA THR A 13 -2.02 -20.01 -13.47
C THR A 13 -1.86 -18.57 -13.99
N LEU A 14 -0.67 -18.20 -14.44
CA LEU A 14 -0.33 -16.83 -14.83
C LEU A 14 -1.17 -16.28 -16.00
N VAL A 15 -1.57 -17.15 -16.95
CA VAL A 15 -2.44 -16.76 -18.07
C VAL A 15 -3.79 -16.26 -17.55
N GLU A 16 -4.43 -17.03 -16.68
CA GLU A 16 -5.72 -16.68 -16.09
C GLU A 16 -5.58 -15.45 -15.18
N ALA A 17 -4.50 -15.37 -14.40
CA ALA A 17 -4.23 -14.22 -13.52
C ALA A 17 -4.09 -12.91 -14.31
N ILE A 18 -3.35 -12.91 -15.42
CA ILE A 18 -3.17 -11.72 -16.27
C ILE A 18 -4.46 -11.39 -17.02
N SER A 19 -5.19 -12.40 -17.52
CA SER A 19 -6.48 -12.21 -18.17
C SER A 19 -7.49 -11.54 -17.25
N HIS A 20 -7.66 -12.07 -16.03
CA HIS A 20 -8.51 -11.46 -15.01
C HIS A 20 -8.02 -10.05 -14.63
N ALA A 21 -6.71 -9.83 -14.51
CA ALA A 21 -6.18 -8.51 -14.18
C ALA A 21 -6.39 -7.48 -15.29
N ASN A 22 -6.37 -7.89 -16.56
CA ASN A 22 -6.73 -7.05 -17.70
C ASN A 22 -8.23 -6.75 -17.74
N GLY A 23 -9.09 -7.69 -17.33
CA GLY A 23 -10.55 -7.45 -17.22
C GLY A 23 -10.91 -6.34 -16.21
N ASN A 24 -10.08 -6.12 -15.19
CA ASN A 24 -10.26 -5.05 -14.20
C ASN A 24 -9.65 -3.71 -14.64
N ARG A 25 -9.14 -3.61 -15.86
CA ARG A 25 -8.48 -2.42 -16.41
C ARG A 25 -9.26 -1.88 -17.61
N GLU A 26 -8.97 -0.65 -17.99
CA GLU A 26 -9.46 -0.08 -19.25
C GLU A 26 -9.05 -0.97 -20.43
N ILE A 27 -9.99 -1.25 -21.34
CA ILE A 27 -9.82 -2.11 -22.52
C ILE A 27 -8.56 -1.74 -23.34
N ASN A 28 -8.24 -0.44 -23.40
CA ASN A 28 -7.13 0.08 -24.22
C ASN A 28 -5.77 0.10 -23.51
N LYS A 29 -5.66 -0.41 -22.27
CA LYS A 29 -4.42 -0.36 -21.47
C LYS A 29 -4.06 -1.72 -20.86
N PRO A 30 -3.72 -2.72 -21.69
CA PRO A 30 -3.31 -4.03 -21.20
C PRO A 30 -2.01 -3.97 -20.41
N ILE A 31 -1.82 -4.93 -19.52
CA ILE A 31 -0.58 -5.11 -18.76
C ILE A 31 0.56 -5.43 -19.74
N LYS A 32 1.57 -4.57 -19.79
CA LYS A 32 2.77 -4.77 -20.64
C LYS A 32 3.89 -5.53 -19.92
N GLN A 33 3.95 -5.45 -18.59
CA GLN A 33 5.01 -6.05 -17.78
C GLN A 33 4.44 -6.55 -16.47
N ALA A 34 4.81 -7.76 -16.07
CA ALA A 34 4.47 -8.36 -14.79
C ALA A 34 5.74 -8.82 -14.06
N VAL A 35 5.78 -8.68 -12.73
CA VAL A 35 6.95 -9.03 -11.92
C VAL A 35 6.65 -10.32 -11.17
N CYS A 36 7.51 -11.32 -11.34
CA CYS A 36 7.39 -12.61 -10.67
C CYS A 36 8.57 -12.86 -9.73
N ASP A 37 8.38 -13.78 -8.79
CA ASP A 37 9.40 -14.13 -7.82
C ASP A 37 10.56 -14.92 -8.44
N ARG A 38 11.71 -14.93 -7.77
CA ARG A 38 12.94 -15.53 -8.32
C ARG A 38 12.77 -17.00 -8.69
N GLY A 39 11.96 -17.74 -7.93
CA GLY A 39 11.69 -19.16 -8.11
C GLY A 39 10.68 -19.47 -9.23
N TYR A 40 10.13 -18.47 -9.91
CA TYR A 40 9.18 -18.70 -10.99
C TYR A 40 9.86 -19.40 -12.18
N VAL A 41 9.41 -20.63 -12.47
CA VAL A 41 9.83 -21.46 -13.60
C VAL A 41 8.68 -21.58 -14.59
N GLY A 42 8.45 -20.53 -15.37
CA GLY A 42 7.42 -20.50 -16.40
C GLY A 42 7.81 -19.67 -17.61
N VAL A 43 6.83 -19.38 -18.47
CA VAL A 43 7.02 -18.67 -19.73
C VAL A 43 7.47 -17.22 -19.51
N LYS A 44 8.30 -16.69 -20.42
CA LYS A 44 8.87 -15.34 -20.31
C LYS A 44 7.92 -14.23 -20.74
N THR A 45 6.92 -14.58 -21.56
CA THR A 45 5.92 -13.65 -22.08
C THR A 45 4.55 -14.33 -22.01
N VAL A 46 3.54 -13.63 -21.53
CA VAL A 46 2.16 -14.13 -21.39
C VAL A 46 1.20 -13.05 -21.87
N LEU A 47 0.35 -13.37 -22.84
CA LEU A 47 -0.66 -12.45 -23.39
C LEU A 47 -0.06 -11.08 -23.80
N GLY A 48 1.16 -11.08 -24.34
CA GLY A 48 1.91 -9.86 -24.72
C GLY A 48 2.58 -9.11 -23.56
N ALA A 49 2.47 -9.60 -22.32
CA ALA A 49 3.14 -9.05 -21.16
C ALA A 49 4.48 -9.73 -20.90
N ASP A 50 5.54 -8.95 -20.70
CA ASP A 50 6.86 -9.47 -20.35
C ASP A 50 6.98 -9.78 -18.85
N ILE A 51 7.50 -10.97 -18.53
CA ILE A 51 7.73 -11.42 -17.16
C ILE A 51 9.12 -11.01 -16.68
N ILE A 52 9.15 -10.12 -15.69
CA ILE A 52 10.36 -9.59 -15.09
C ILE A 52 10.67 -10.37 -13.82
N LEU A 53 11.84 -11.01 -13.82
CA LEU A 53 12.37 -11.75 -12.68
C LEU A 53 13.51 -10.96 -12.00
N PRO A 54 13.63 -11.05 -10.66
CA PRO A 54 14.77 -10.53 -9.92
C PRO A 54 16.02 -11.38 -10.23
N LYS A 55 16.68 -11.05 -11.34
CA LYS A 55 17.95 -11.65 -11.79
C LYS A 55 19.04 -10.60 -11.77
N LYS A 56 20.29 -11.05 -11.67
CA LYS A 56 21.48 -10.21 -11.81
C LYS A 56 21.35 -9.39 -13.10
N ALA A 57 21.70 -8.11 -13.03
CA ALA A 57 21.67 -7.24 -14.19
C ALA A 57 22.61 -7.77 -15.28
N LEU A 58 22.20 -7.65 -16.54
CA LEU A 58 23.03 -8.07 -17.66
C LEU A 58 24.11 -7.01 -17.91
N LYS A 59 25.30 -7.44 -18.35
CA LYS A 59 26.42 -6.51 -18.65
C LYS A 59 26.07 -5.49 -19.73
N ARG A 60 25.14 -5.83 -20.62
CA ARG A 60 24.62 -4.96 -21.70
C ARG A 60 23.62 -3.90 -21.24
N ASP A 61 23.06 -4.01 -20.03
CA ASP A 61 21.97 -3.13 -19.60
C ASP A 61 22.53 -1.76 -19.17
N ASN A 62 21.95 -0.69 -19.73
CA ASN A 62 22.27 0.66 -19.28
C ASN A 62 21.85 0.86 -17.80
N ARG A 63 22.56 1.72 -17.07
CA ARG A 63 22.26 2.07 -15.66
C ARG A 63 20.78 2.40 -15.44
N TYR A 64 20.18 3.18 -16.34
CA TYR A 64 18.75 3.52 -16.26
C TYR A 64 17.84 2.28 -16.31
N GLN A 65 18.11 1.34 -17.22
CA GLN A 65 17.31 0.12 -17.36
C GLN A 65 17.45 -0.77 -16.12
N ARG A 66 18.65 -0.86 -15.55
CA ARG A 66 18.93 -1.58 -14.30
C ARG A 66 18.15 -0.99 -13.12
N ASP A 67 18.16 0.33 -12.97
CA ASP A 67 17.43 1.02 -11.90
C ASP A 67 15.91 0.87 -12.05
N LYS A 68 15.39 0.97 -13.28
CA LYS A 68 13.96 0.74 -13.57
C LYS A 68 13.54 -0.67 -13.14
N LYS A 69 14.29 -1.69 -13.54
CA LYS A 69 14.04 -3.08 -13.13
C LYS A 69 14.13 -3.26 -11.61
N ARG A 70 15.16 -2.68 -10.97
CA ARG A 70 15.33 -2.74 -9.50
C ARG A 70 14.15 -2.12 -8.76
N LYS A 71 13.65 -0.97 -9.20
CA LYS A 71 12.47 -0.31 -8.61
C LYS A 71 11.22 -1.19 -8.70
N LEU A 72 10.99 -1.85 -9.84
CA LEU A 72 9.86 -2.78 -10.02
C LEU A 72 9.94 -3.98 -9.06
N CYS A 73 11.09 -4.65 -8.99
CA CYS A 73 11.29 -5.76 -8.07
C CYS A 73 11.18 -5.33 -6.60
N LYS A 74 11.68 -4.14 -6.23
CA LYS A 74 11.55 -3.60 -4.86
C LYS A 74 10.10 -3.36 -4.48
N ARG A 75 9.27 -2.85 -5.40
CA ARG A 75 7.83 -2.67 -5.17
C ARG A 75 7.11 -3.99 -4.91
N ARG A 76 7.41 -5.04 -5.70
CA ARG A 76 6.86 -6.39 -5.47
C ARG A 76 7.30 -6.98 -4.12
N ALA A 77 8.58 -6.80 -3.76
CA ALA A 77 9.13 -7.28 -2.49
C ALA A 77 8.51 -6.55 -1.28
N ALA A 78 8.08 -5.30 -1.43
CA ALA A 78 7.41 -4.56 -0.36
C ALA A 78 6.00 -5.08 -0.02
N ILE A 79 5.43 -5.97 -0.86
CA ILE A 79 4.14 -6.61 -0.60
C ILE A 79 4.28 -7.70 0.47
N GLU A 80 5.41 -8.41 0.53
CA GLU A 80 5.61 -9.52 1.47
C GLU A 80 5.51 -9.07 2.95
N PRO A 81 6.17 -7.97 3.38
CA PRO A 81 5.98 -7.45 4.73
C PRO A 81 4.53 -7.03 5.04
N ILE A 82 3.80 -6.50 4.05
CA ILE A 82 2.40 -6.12 4.23
C ILE A 82 1.54 -7.36 4.47
N ILE A 83 1.73 -8.42 3.68
CA ILE A 83 1.07 -9.72 3.90
C ILE A 83 1.45 -10.29 5.27
N GLY A 84 2.71 -10.17 5.68
CA GLY A 84 3.19 -10.54 7.01
C GLY A 84 2.42 -9.83 8.13
N HIS A 85 2.30 -8.49 8.06
CA HIS A 85 1.51 -7.71 9.00
C HIS A 85 0.02 -8.05 8.97
N LEU A 86 -0.56 -8.33 7.80
CA LEU A 86 -1.94 -8.79 7.72
C LEU A 86 -2.12 -10.14 8.45
N LYS A 87 -1.17 -11.06 8.29
CA LYS A 87 -1.17 -12.37 8.97
C LYS A 87 -1.04 -12.27 10.49
N SER A 88 -0.14 -11.42 11.00
CA SER A 88 0.10 -11.29 12.44
C SER A 88 -0.88 -10.33 13.12
N ASP A 89 -1.02 -9.11 12.60
CA ASP A 89 -1.64 -7.99 13.31
C ASP A 89 -3.15 -7.92 13.04
N PHE A 90 -3.58 -8.40 11.86
CA PHE A 90 -4.98 -8.41 11.44
C PHE A 90 -5.57 -9.82 11.40
N ARG A 91 -4.90 -10.77 12.06
CA ARG A 91 -5.39 -12.15 12.27
C ARG A 91 -5.74 -12.89 10.97
N LEU A 92 -5.18 -12.49 9.83
CA LEU A 92 -5.42 -13.19 8.57
C LEU A 92 -5.01 -14.68 8.64
N SER A 93 -4.04 -15.01 9.49
CA SER A 93 -3.61 -16.40 9.73
C SER A 93 -4.59 -17.25 10.55
N ARG A 94 -5.54 -16.64 11.26
CA ARG A 94 -6.49 -17.31 12.15
C ARG A 94 -7.89 -17.22 11.55
N ASN A 95 -8.16 -18.04 10.54
CA ASN A 95 -9.50 -18.14 10.00
C ASN A 95 -10.36 -19.11 10.83
N LEU A 96 -11.48 -18.60 11.36
CA LEU A 96 -12.48 -19.39 12.10
C LEU A 96 -13.67 -19.80 11.21
N LEU A 97 -13.73 -19.29 9.98
CA LEU A 97 -14.76 -19.60 9.00
C LEU A 97 -14.36 -20.84 8.19
N LYS A 98 -15.35 -21.65 7.81
CA LYS A 98 -15.14 -22.93 7.13
C LYS A 98 -15.08 -22.76 5.62
N GLY A 99 -14.09 -23.41 4.99
CA GLY A 99 -13.97 -23.55 3.53
C GLY A 99 -13.48 -22.28 2.82
N GLN A 100 -13.40 -22.38 1.48
CA GLN A 100 -12.83 -21.33 0.62
C GLN A 100 -13.57 -19.98 0.75
N ILE A 101 -14.90 -20.02 0.85
CA ILE A 101 -15.73 -18.82 1.06
C ILE A 101 -15.34 -18.13 2.37
N GLY A 102 -15.09 -18.92 3.42
CA GLY A 102 -14.62 -18.40 4.71
C GLY A 102 -13.25 -17.73 4.61
N ASP A 103 -12.31 -18.34 3.87
CA ASP A 103 -10.98 -17.76 3.63
C ASP A 103 -11.06 -16.42 2.91
N GLU A 104 -11.93 -16.31 1.90
CA GLU A 104 -12.17 -15.07 1.17
C GLU A 104 -12.74 -13.97 2.08
N ILE A 105 -13.75 -14.30 2.89
CA ILE A 105 -14.34 -13.33 3.84
C ILE A 105 -13.31 -12.87 4.87
N ASN A 106 -12.52 -13.79 5.43
CA ASN A 106 -11.49 -13.44 6.40
C ASN A 106 -10.41 -12.53 5.78
N LEU A 107 -10.01 -12.79 4.54
CA LEU A 107 -9.09 -11.94 3.78
C LEU A 107 -9.64 -10.52 3.60
N LEU A 108 -10.90 -10.39 3.17
CA LEU A 108 -11.54 -9.09 2.96
C LEU A 108 -11.68 -8.30 4.27
N MET A 109 -12.07 -8.97 5.36
CA MET A 109 -12.22 -8.34 6.68
C MET A 109 -10.87 -7.87 7.23
N ALA A 110 -9.82 -8.69 7.12
CA ALA A 110 -8.47 -8.30 7.53
C ALA A 110 -7.95 -7.09 6.74
N ALA A 111 -8.18 -7.08 5.41
CA ALA A 111 -7.81 -5.95 4.56
C ALA A 111 -8.60 -4.68 4.89
N CYS A 112 -9.90 -4.82 5.17
CA CYS A 112 -10.76 -3.70 5.61
C CYS A 112 -10.24 -3.10 6.92
N ALA A 113 -9.98 -3.94 7.92
CA ALA A 113 -9.44 -3.50 9.21
C ALA A 113 -8.09 -2.77 9.06
N TRP A 114 -7.21 -3.23 8.17
CA TRP A 114 -5.95 -2.54 7.87
C TRP A 114 -6.15 -1.15 7.27
N ASN A 115 -7.11 -1.02 6.35
CA ASN A 115 -7.44 0.27 5.76
C ASN A 115 -8.07 1.22 6.79
N LEU A 116 -9.01 0.74 7.60
CA LEU A 116 -9.64 1.53 8.67
C LEU A 116 -8.60 2.02 9.70
N LYS A 117 -7.63 1.18 10.08
CA LYS A 117 -6.54 1.59 10.99
C LYS A 117 -5.75 2.79 10.45
N LYS A 118 -5.47 2.85 9.13
CA LYS A 118 -4.77 3.99 8.54
C LYS A 118 -5.58 5.28 8.62
N TRP A 119 -6.88 5.19 8.36
CA TRP A 119 -7.79 6.33 8.49
C TRP A 119 -7.87 6.83 9.93
N MET A 120 -7.92 5.92 10.91
CA MET A 120 -7.90 6.29 12.33
C MET A 120 -6.61 7.00 12.72
N VAL A 121 -5.44 6.51 12.27
CA VAL A 121 -4.16 7.16 12.53
C VAL A 121 -4.10 8.56 11.91
N LEU A 122 -4.56 8.72 10.67
CA LEU A 122 -4.62 10.01 9.99
C LEU A 122 -5.54 11.00 10.72
N TYR A 123 -6.73 10.53 11.11
CA TYR A 123 -7.70 11.32 11.87
C TYR A 123 -7.12 11.76 13.21
N GLN A 124 -6.44 10.87 13.93
CA GLN A 124 -5.83 11.20 15.21
C GLN A 124 -4.66 12.20 15.07
N ALA A 125 -3.86 12.08 14.01
CA ALA A 125 -2.83 13.06 13.68
C ALA A 125 -3.43 14.44 13.34
N LEU A 126 -4.54 14.46 12.59
CA LEU A 126 -5.27 15.69 12.27
C LEU A 126 -5.81 16.36 13.55
N LEU A 127 -6.47 15.61 14.44
CA LEU A 127 -6.97 16.13 15.71
C LEU A 127 -5.84 16.68 16.59
N PHE A 128 -4.71 15.98 16.67
CA PHE A 128 -3.54 16.45 17.41
C PHE A 128 -3.00 17.76 16.84
N TRP A 129 -2.91 17.88 15.51
CA TRP A 129 -2.46 19.09 14.84
C TRP A 129 -3.42 20.27 15.07
N LEU A 130 -4.73 20.05 14.97
CA LEU A 130 -5.76 21.05 15.25
C LEU A 130 -5.68 21.55 16.69
N LYS A 131 -5.53 20.65 17.67
CA LYS A 131 -5.39 21.01 19.09
C LYS A 131 -4.13 21.85 19.36
N LYS A 132 -3.03 21.54 18.68
CA LYS A 132 -1.78 22.32 18.77
C LYS A 132 -1.95 23.71 18.18
N LEU A 133 -2.64 23.83 17.04
CA LEU A 133 -2.92 25.12 16.40
C LEU A 133 -3.77 26.03 17.31
N THR A 134 -4.85 25.52 17.88
CA THR A 134 -5.73 26.30 18.76
C THR A 134 -5.04 26.73 20.06
N SER A 135 -4.21 25.86 20.63
CA SER A 135 -3.42 26.17 21.83
C SER A 135 -2.36 27.24 21.56
N ASN A 136 -1.65 27.15 20.42
CA ASN A 136 -0.70 28.16 20.01
C ASN A 136 -1.37 29.50 19.67
N MET A 137 -2.53 29.48 19.01
CA MET A 137 -3.26 30.70 18.66
C MET A 137 -3.80 31.40 19.91
N GLY A 138 -4.34 30.65 20.89
CA GLY A 138 -4.74 31.18 22.20
C GLY A 138 -3.57 31.81 22.97
N PHE A 139 -2.38 31.20 22.92
CA PHE A 139 -1.15 31.78 23.49
C PHE A 139 -0.76 33.10 22.81
N TRP A 140 -0.74 33.15 21.47
CA TRP A 140 -0.39 34.36 20.72
C TRP A 140 -1.42 35.49 20.87
N LEU A 141 -2.72 35.18 20.95
CA LEU A 141 -3.78 36.14 21.27
C LEU A 141 -3.61 36.71 22.68
N LYS A 142 -3.29 35.85 23.67
CA LYS A 142 -3.02 36.27 25.05
C LYS A 142 -1.75 37.14 25.15
N LEU A 143 -0.70 36.79 24.42
CA LEU A 143 0.54 37.56 24.34
C LEU A 143 0.30 38.93 23.66
N ARG A 144 -0.49 38.95 22.57
CA ARG A 144 -0.90 40.19 21.88
C ARG A 144 -1.74 41.09 22.79
N PHE A 145 -2.66 40.53 23.57
CA PHE A 145 -3.47 41.28 24.53
C PHE A 145 -2.61 41.85 25.68
N TYR A 146 -1.69 41.06 26.24
CA TYR A 146 -0.73 41.52 27.25
C TYR A 146 0.16 42.66 26.74
N ARG A 147 0.57 42.59 25.46
CA ARG A 147 1.34 43.65 24.81
C ARG A 147 0.54 44.94 24.56
N MET A 148 -0.79 44.89 24.51
CA MET A 148 -1.65 46.07 24.34
C MET A 148 -2.10 46.72 25.66
N LYS A 149 -1.96 46.03 26.80
CA LYS A 149 -2.38 46.53 28.12
C LYS A 149 -1.52 47.65 28.77
N PRO A 150 -0.21 47.86 28.48
CA PRO A 150 0.61 48.81 29.26
C PRO A 150 0.39 50.30 28.92
N ASN A 151 -0.53 50.65 28.02
CA ASN A 151 -0.79 52.04 27.60
C ASN A 151 -2.11 52.63 28.10
N LEU A 152 -2.93 51.89 28.86
CA LEU A 152 -4.22 52.37 29.37
C LEU A 152 -4.18 52.90 30.81
N GLU A 153 -3.11 52.64 31.57
CA GLU A 153 -2.98 53.11 32.98
C GLU A 153 -2.25 54.45 33.11
N LYS A 154 -1.91 55.13 32.00
CA LYS A 154 -1.22 56.43 32.01
C LYS A 154 -2.12 57.66 31.79
N HIS A 155 -3.44 57.49 31.74
CA HIS A 155 -4.41 58.56 31.48
C HIS A 155 -5.60 58.58 32.46
N SER A 156 -5.35 58.30 33.73
CA SER A 156 -6.31 58.59 34.80
C SER A 156 -5.60 59.44 35.84
N PHE A 157 -5.85 60.75 35.73
CA PHE A 157 -5.52 61.79 36.70
C PHE A 157 -6.22 61.54 38.04
#